data_AF-A0AAV4E613-F1
#
_entry.id   AF-A0AAV4E613-F1
#
_cell.length_a   1.000
_cell.length_b   1.000
_cell.length_c   1.000
_cell.angle_alpha   90.00
_cell.angle_beta   90.00
_cell.angle_gamma   90.00
#
_symmetry.space_group_name_H-M   'P 1'
#
loop_
_entity.id
_entity.type
_entity.pdbx_description
1 polymer ?
#
loop_
_entity_poly.entity_id
_entity_poly.type
_entity_poly.pdbx_seq_one_letter_code
_entity_poly.pdbx_strand_id
1 'polypeptide(L)'
;MRKISIQFGTNNNHSVNGYFTCINLSNSHHNVQQRITKSNLKEIFAQVNLLDLLYPALSLIDSLNILLANYHFKWIELILSIKEEKCKSSLEYVYLGGILTCCGITRPIGIKQRNINFLSANLTKLISLAIEGINSLNFVDLNSVGLSFDSFSAGILFHELFGHLSEGDVKDIRESFIPALKRNFNVYDVPFYPNQQDDACIKGHSVNLLNSRLNYDTGNLFIYIDRDNVQNNIGIIRQRKLIATRFGLAEVINPNVVISFGGVNIQKHALHIRLGLQKIKKLDLKIPLEDIKEVYTSDNSPIEYSTICQKISYPAVVSFKLPNVYMRLKRPIKFYIQ
;
A
#
# COMPACT_ATOMS: atom_id res chain seq x y z
N MET A 1 -6.71 -22.66 10.92
CA MET A 1 -7.26 -21.30 10.73
C MET A 1 -7.61 -21.13 9.26
N ARG A 2 -8.71 -20.46 8.94
CA ARG A 2 -9.08 -20.13 7.55
C ARG A 2 -9.11 -18.62 7.36
N LYS A 3 -8.65 -18.17 6.20
CA LYS A 3 -8.71 -16.78 5.79
C LYS A 3 -9.62 -16.66 4.58
N ILE A 4 -10.57 -15.75 4.66
CA ILE A 4 -11.57 -15.53 3.64
C ILE A 4 -11.46 -14.08 3.20
N SER A 5 -11.28 -13.88 1.90
CA SER A 5 -11.25 -12.56 1.27
C SER A 5 -12.38 -12.46 0.27
N ILE A 6 -13.20 -11.44 0.43
CA ILE A 6 -14.26 -11.09 -0.53
C ILE A 6 -13.86 -9.76 -1.15
N GLN A 7 -13.61 -9.77 -2.46
CA GLN A 7 -13.16 -8.60 -3.20
C GLN A 7 -14.18 -8.22 -4.27
N PHE A 8 -14.60 -6.97 -4.28
CA PHE A 8 -15.39 -6.38 -5.36
C PHE A 8 -14.60 -5.27 -6.00
N GLY A 9 -14.54 -5.23 -7.33
CA GLY A 9 -13.80 -4.21 -8.04
C GLY A 9 -14.46 -3.80 -9.34
N THR A 10 -14.20 -2.57 -9.75
CA THR A 10 -14.69 -2.01 -10.99
C THR A 10 -13.79 -0.89 -11.52
N ASN A 11 -13.94 -0.59 -12.81
CA ASN A 11 -13.40 0.60 -13.46
C ASN A 11 -14.52 1.31 -14.23
N ASN A 12 -14.21 2.48 -14.80
CA ASN A 12 -15.18 3.33 -15.50
C ASN A 12 -15.96 2.66 -16.65
N ASN A 13 -15.56 1.47 -17.12
CA ASN A 13 -16.15 0.80 -18.28
C ASN A 13 -16.75 -0.58 -17.97
N HIS A 14 -16.78 -1.02 -16.71
CA HIS A 14 -17.21 -2.37 -16.36
C HIS A 14 -18.22 -2.41 -15.22
N SER A 15 -19.01 -3.46 -15.19
CA SER A 15 -19.84 -3.79 -14.02
C SER A 15 -18.95 -4.20 -12.85
N VAL A 16 -19.45 -3.94 -11.63
CA VAL A 16 -18.79 -4.41 -10.40
C VAL A 16 -18.73 -5.93 -10.40
N ASN A 17 -17.50 -6.47 -10.46
CA ASN A 17 -17.24 -7.90 -10.43
C ASN A 17 -16.73 -8.30 -9.05
N GLY A 18 -17.14 -9.49 -8.59
CA GLY A 18 -16.74 -10.04 -7.31
C GLY A 18 -15.84 -11.27 -7.44
N TYR A 19 -14.93 -11.42 -6.50
CA TYR A 19 -14.12 -12.61 -6.29
C TYR A 19 -14.19 -13.01 -4.83
N PHE A 20 -14.37 -14.31 -4.61
CA PHE A 20 -14.29 -14.96 -3.31
C PHE A 20 -13.02 -15.80 -3.28
N THR A 21 -12.19 -15.61 -2.26
CA THR A 21 -11.00 -16.41 -2.02
C THR A 21 -11.04 -16.97 -0.61
N CYS A 22 -10.94 -18.29 -0.48
CA CYS A 22 -10.79 -18.98 0.80
C CYS A 22 -9.48 -19.75 0.82
N ILE A 23 -8.67 -19.50 1.85
CA ILE A 23 -7.37 -20.13 2.07
C ILE A 23 -7.44 -20.90 3.40
N ASN A 24 -7.21 -22.21 3.34
CA ASN A 24 -7.18 -23.05 4.54
C ASN A 24 -5.73 -23.34 4.96
N LEU A 25 -5.32 -22.77 6.09
CA LEU A 25 -3.93 -22.85 6.55
C LEU A 25 -3.56 -24.21 7.14
N SER A 26 -4.55 -25.04 7.54
CA SER A 26 -4.29 -26.40 8.03
C SER A 26 -4.25 -27.44 6.92
N ASN A 27 -4.57 -27.07 5.67
CA ASN A 27 -4.53 -27.97 4.52
C ASN A 27 -4.30 -27.14 3.23
N SER A 28 -3.03 -26.97 2.85
CA SER A 28 -2.58 -26.17 1.70
C SER A 28 -3.11 -26.67 0.35
N HIS A 29 -3.73 -27.86 0.30
CA HIS A 29 -4.28 -28.47 -0.92
C HIS A 29 -5.73 -28.07 -1.24
N HIS A 30 -6.45 -27.38 -0.34
CA HIS A 30 -7.83 -26.95 -0.56
C HIS A 30 -7.99 -25.43 -0.46
N ASN A 31 -7.69 -24.75 -1.58
CA ASN A 31 -7.92 -23.33 -1.74
C ASN A 31 -8.96 -23.11 -2.83
N VAL A 32 -9.91 -22.22 -2.59
CA VAL A 32 -11.01 -21.93 -3.52
C VAL A 32 -10.93 -20.47 -3.91
N GLN A 33 -10.76 -20.20 -5.20
CA GLN A 33 -10.98 -18.88 -5.78
C GLN A 33 -12.11 -18.98 -6.80
N GLN A 34 -13.20 -18.26 -6.55
CA GLN A 34 -14.39 -18.31 -7.37
C GLN A 34 -14.87 -16.89 -7.70
N ARG A 35 -15.33 -16.69 -8.93
CA ARG A 35 -16.04 -15.46 -9.29
C ARG A 35 -17.42 -15.47 -8.65
N ILE A 36 -17.81 -14.36 -8.03
CA ILE A 36 -19.08 -14.23 -7.33
C ILE A 36 -19.86 -13.01 -7.80
N THR A 37 -21.18 -13.06 -7.62
CA THR A 37 -22.09 -11.93 -7.83
C THR A 37 -22.62 -11.43 -6.48
N LYS A 38 -23.37 -10.32 -6.49
CA LYS A 38 -24.07 -9.82 -5.29
C LYS A 38 -25.06 -10.84 -4.71
N SER A 39 -25.69 -11.67 -5.55
CA SER A 39 -26.66 -12.68 -5.06
C SER A 39 -25.99 -13.81 -4.30
N ASN A 40 -24.73 -14.14 -4.59
CA ASN A 40 -23.97 -15.16 -3.85
C ASN A 40 -23.59 -14.70 -2.43
N LEU A 41 -23.62 -13.39 -2.13
CA LEU A 41 -23.14 -12.87 -0.84
C LEU A 41 -23.91 -13.40 0.36
N LYS A 42 -25.24 -13.53 0.25
CA LYS A 42 -26.06 -14.03 1.36
C LYS A 42 -25.64 -15.43 1.77
N GLU A 43 -25.42 -16.31 0.79
CA GLU A 43 -24.96 -17.69 1.02
C GLU A 43 -23.56 -17.71 1.63
N ILE A 44 -22.63 -16.91 1.09
CA ILE A 44 -21.26 -16.81 1.62
C ILE A 44 -21.27 -16.32 3.07
N PHE A 45 -21.98 -15.22 3.36
CA PHE A 45 -22.08 -14.67 4.71
C PHE A 45 -22.79 -15.63 5.69
N ALA A 46 -23.76 -16.42 5.22
CA ALA A 46 -24.36 -17.48 6.01
C ALA A 46 -23.35 -18.59 6.33
N GLN A 47 -22.59 -19.06 5.33
CA GLN A 47 -21.56 -20.10 5.51
C GLN A 47 -20.48 -19.70 6.52
N VAL A 48 -20.15 -18.40 6.58
CA VAL A 48 -19.13 -17.89 7.50
C VAL A 48 -19.72 -17.23 8.74
N ASN A 49 -21.02 -17.38 9.04
CA ASN A 49 -21.67 -16.83 10.24
C ASN A 49 -21.49 -15.30 10.44
N LEU A 50 -21.55 -14.51 9.36
CA LEU A 50 -21.42 -13.04 9.38
C LEU A 50 -22.54 -12.34 8.59
N LEU A 51 -23.79 -12.81 8.73
CA LEU A 51 -24.95 -12.24 8.04
C LEU A 51 -25.24 -10.79 8.43
N ASP A 52 -24.81 -10.36 9.61
CA ASP A 52 -24.89 -8.97 10.08
C ASP A 52 -24.08 -8.01 9.21
N LEU A 53 -23.03 -8.49 8.53
CA LEU A 53 -22.22 -7.69 7.61
C LEU A 53 -22.80 -7.59 6.19
N LEU A 54 -23.86 -8.34 5.86
CA LEU A 54 -24.43 -8.38 4.51
C LEU A 54 -24.90 -7.00 4.03
N TYR A 55 -25.76 -6.32 4.81
CA TYR A 55 -26.31 -5.03 4.42
C TYR A 55 -25.23 -3.92 4.36
N PRO A 56 -24.35 -3.77 5.37
CA PRO A 56 -23.23 -2.83 5.28
C PRO A 56 -22.32 -3.09 4.07
N ALA A 57 -22.01 -4.36 3.76
CA ALA A 57 -21.20 -4.71 2.60
C ALA A 57 -21.89 -4.34 1.28
N LEU A 58 -23.17 -4.65 1.12
CA LEU A 58 -23.96 -4.27 -0.05
C LEU A 58 -23.98 -2.74 -0.25
N SER A 59 -24.19 -1.98 0.83
CA SER A 59 -24.16 -0.51 0.78
C SER A 59 -22.80 0.05 0.32
N LEU A 60 -21.69 -0.54 0.78
CA LEU A 60 -20.36 -0.16 0.30
C LEU A 60 -20.12 -0.55 -1.16
N ILE A 61 -20.63 -1.69 -1.61
CA ILE A 61 -20.53 -2.11 -3.01
C ILE A 61 -21.29 -1.13 -3.91
N ASP A 62 -22.46 -0.68 -3.51
CA ASP A 62 -23.23 0.33 -4.25
C ASP A 62 -22.52 1.69 -4.24
N SER A 63 -21.83 2.03 -3.13
CA SER A 63 -21.01 3.23 -3.03
C SER A 63 -19.83 3.25 -4.00
N LEU A 64 -19.36 2.10 -4.52
CA LEU A 64 -18.28 2.07 -5.52
C LEU A 64 -18.66 2.84 -6.78
N ASN A 65 -19.89 2.63 -7.28
CA ASN A 65 -20.37 3.33 -8.48
C ASN A 65 -20.56 4.82 -8.23
N ILE A 66 -21.01 5.20 -7.03
CA ILE A 66 -21.16 6.61 -6.64
C ILE A 66 -19.78 7.29 -6.59
N LEU A 67 -18.77 6.63 -6.01
CA LEU A 67 -17.41 7.14 -5.96
C LEU A 67 -16.79 7.24 -7.36
N LEU A 68 -17.04 6.28 -8.25
CA LEU A 68 -16.63 6.35 -9.66
C LEU A 68 -17.30 7.52 -10.41
N ALA A 69 -18.58 7.78 -10.14
CA ALA A 69 -19.30 8.87 -10.79
C ALA A 69 -18.80 10.25 -10.33
N ASN A 70 -18.46 10.39 -9.04
CA ASN A 70 -18.02 11.64 -8.45
C ASN A 70 -16.51 11.89 -8.59
N TYR A 71 -15.71 10.84 -8.73
CA TYR A 71 -14.26 10.91 -8.80
C TYR A 71 -13.72 9.99 -9.89
N HIS A 72 -12.75 10.47 -10.66
CA HIS A 72 -12.14 9.68 -11.71
C HIS A 72 -11.18 8.63 -11.15
N PHE A 73 -11.65 7.40 -10.96
CA PHE A 73 -10.76 6.26 -10.69
C PHE A 73 -10.46 5.49 -11.97
N LYS A 74 -9.20 5.10 -12.14
CA LYS A 74 -8.83 4.06 -13.11
C LYS A 74 -9.34 2.70 -12.66
N TRP A 75 -9.36 2.48 -11.36
CA TRP A 75 -9.84 1.26 -10.70
C TRP A 75 -10.23 1.61 -9.27
N ILE A 76 -11.33 1.04 -8.77
CA ILE A 76 -11.73 1.11 -7.36
C ILE A 76 -12.20 -0.27 -6.91
N GLU A 77 -11.91 -0.61 -5.67
CA GLU A 77 -12.24 -1.90 -5.09
C GLU A 77 -12.51 -1.84 -3.59
N LEU A 78 -13.29 -2.82 -3.16
CA LEU A 78 -13.66 -3.13 -1.79
C LEU A 78 -13.15 -4.53 -1.46
N ILE A 79 -12.38 -4.67 -0.37
CA ILE A 79 -11.91 -5.96 0.13
C ILE A 79 -12.39 -6.14 1.56
N LEU A 80 -13.08 -7.24 1.84
CA LEU A 80 -13.41 -7.69 3.19
C LEU A 80 -12.49 -8.86 3.54
N SER A 81 -11.64 -8.67 4.55
CA SER A 81 -10.81 -9.74 5.12
C SER A 81 -11.50 -10.31 6.35
N ILE A 82 -11.75 -11.61 6.33
CA ILE A 82 -12.43 -12.36 7.38
C ILE A 82 -11.48 -13.45 7.88
N LYS A 83 -11.33 -13.54 9.20
CA LYS A 83 -10.56 -14.57 9.88
C LYS A 83 -11.53 -15.55 10.54
N GLU A 84 -11.36 -16.84 10.25
CA GLU A 84 -12.09 -17.92 10.90
C GLU A 84 -11.15 -18.80 11.75
N GLU A 85 -11.45 -18.90 13.03
CA GLU A 85 -10.68 -19.65 14.01
C GLU A 85 -11.63 -20.37 14.99
N LYS A 86 -11.40 -21.66 15.23
CA LYS A 86 -12.23 -22.50 16.12
C LYS A 86 -13.74 -22.37 15.81
N CYS A 87 -14.09 -22.45 14.52
CA CYS A 87 -15.45 -22.31 13.99
C CYS A 87 -16.13 -20.95 14.27
N LYS A 88 -15.35 -19.93 14.65
CA LYS A 88 -15.83 -18.54 14.77
C LYS A 88 -15.20 -17.68 13.70
N SER A 89 -16.02 -16.99 12.94
CA SER A 89 -15.59 -16.00 11.97
C SER A 89 -15.65 -14.60 12.56
N SER A 90 -14.72 -13.76 12.14
CA SER A 90 -14.68 -12.36 12.53
C SER A 90 -14.13 -11.52 11.38
N LEU A 91 -14.69 -10.33 11.22
CA LEU A 91 -14.14 -9.34 10.30
C LEU A 91 -12.79 -8.86 10.83
N GLU A 92 -11.73 -9.06 10.05
CA GLU A 92 -10.40 -8.58 10.40
C GLU A 92 -10.23 -7.11 10.01
N TYR A 93 -10.67 -6.75 8.79
CA TYR A 93 -10.74 -5.40 8.28
C TYR A 93 -11.54 -5.32 6.98
N VAL A 94 -11.91 -4.09 6.62
CA VAL A 94 -12.39 -3.71 5.28
C VAL A 94 -11.44 -2.68 4.69
N TYR A 95 -11.09 -2.87 3.43
CA TYR A 95 -10.38 -1.91 2.61
C TYR A 95 -11.30 -1.36 1.52
N LEU A 96 -11.27 -0.05 1.31
CA LEU A 96 -11.93 0.62 0.20
C LEU A 96 -10.94 1.61 -0.42
N GLY A 97 -10.69 1.48 -1.72
CA GLY A 97 -9.73 2.34 -2.41
C GLY A 97 -9.42 1.85 -3.81
N GLY A 98 -8.38 2.41 -4.42
CA GLY A 98 -7.95 2.06 -5.76
C GLY A 98 -6.98 3.08 -6.34
N ILE A 99 -7.02 3.26 -7.65
CA ILE A 99 -6.13 4.16 -8.39
C ILE A 99 -6.92 5.38 -8.84
N LEU A 100 -6.81 6.47 -8.10
CA LEU A 100 -7.37 7.77 -8.45
C LEU A 100 -6.61 8.35 -9.66
N THR A 101 -7.31 9.06 -10.52
CA THR A 101 -6.76 9.80 -11.66
C THR A 101 -7.22 11.25 -11.58
N CYS A 102 -6.29 12.20 -11.60
CA CYS A 102 -6.59 13.63 -11.60
C CYS A 102 -5.60 14.32 -12.54
N CYS A 103 -6.09 15.14 -13.48
CA CYS A 103 -5.24 15.86 -14.45
C CYS A 103 -4.24 14.97 -15.22
N GLY A 104 -4.60 13.71 -15.49
CA GLY A 104 -3.73 12.73 -16.16
C GLY A 104 -2.67 12.07 -15.27
N ILE A 105 -2.60 12.44 -13.98
CA ILE A 105 -1.74 11.85 -12.96
C ILE A 105 -2.54 10.76 -12.22
N THR A 106 -1.94 9.58 -12.04
CA THR A 106 -2.54 8.49 -11.27
C THR A 106 -1.95 8.40 -9.88
N ARG A 107 -2.74 8.03 -8.89
CA ARG A 107 -2.29 7.88 -7.50
C ARG A 107 -3.05 6.73 -6.80
N PRO A 108 -2.33 5.79 -6.15
CA PRO A 108 -2.98 4.83 -5.26
C PRO A 108 -3.51 5.54 -4.01
N ILE A 109 -4.77 5.26 -3.66
CA ILE A 109 -5.43 5.83 -2.49
C ILE A 109 -6.46 4.86 -1.94
N GLY A 110 -6.58 4.77 -0.63
CA GLY A 110 -7.53 3.87 0.01
C GLY A 110 -7.49 3.98 1.52
N ILE A 111 -8.47 3.35 2.16
CA ILE A 111 -8.62 3.30 3.61
C ILE A 111 -8.84 1.87 4.03
N LYS A 112 -8.21 1.50 5.15
CA LYS A 112 -8.38 0.22 5.83
C LYS A 112 -8.91 0.46 7.24
N GLN A 113 -10.06 -0.12 7.60
CA GLN A 113 -10.69 0.02 8.91
C GLN A 113 -11.33 -1.30 9.36
N ARG A 114 -11.48 -1.50 10.69
CA ARG A 114 -12.26 -2.62 11.26
C ARG A 114 -13.76 -2.37 11.23
N ASN A 115 -14.16 -1.11 11.25
CA ASN A 115 -15.55 -0.69 11.18
C ASN A 115 -15.86 -0.25 9.73
N ILE A 116 -16.95 -0.78 9.18
CA ILE A 116 -17.46 -0.43 7.86
C ILE A 116 -18.06 0.99 7.85
N ASN A 117 -18.58 1.44 9.00
CA ASN A 117 -19.21 2.75 9.12
C ASN A 117 -18.21 3.87 8.77
N PHE A 118 -18.69 4.85 8.01
CA PHE A 118 -17.93 6.02 7.56
C PHE A 118 -16.76 5.72 6.60
N LEU A 119 -16.57 4.48 6.14
CA LEU A 119 -15.45 4.14 5.26
C LEU A 119 -15.44 4.99 3.98
N SER A 120 -16.61 5.12 3.33
CA SER A 120 -16.79 5.96 2.13
C SER A 120 -16.55 7.44 2.43
N ALA A 121 -17.12 7.98 3.52
CA ALA A 121 -16.94 9.38 3.91
C ALA A 121 -15.48 9.71 4.24
N ASN A 122 -14.76 8.80 4.89
CA ASN A 122 -13.34 8.96 5.19
C ASN A 122 -12.51 8.91 3.89
N LEU A 123 -12.84 8.01 2.95
CA LEU A 123 -12.15 7.93 1.67
C LEU A 123 -12.35 9.22 0.87
N THR A 124 -13.57 9.75 0.83
CA THR A 124 -13.86 11.06 0.21
C THR A 124 -12.97 12.18 0.76
N LYS A 125 -12.77 12.26 2.08
CA LYS A 125 -11.86 13.25 2.69
C LYS A 125 -10.42 13.07 2.19
N LEU A 126 -9.92 11.84 2.12
CA LEU A 126 -8.57 11.58 1.59
C LEU A 126 -8.47 11.92 0.09
N ILE A 127 -9.50 11.64 -0.70
CA ILE A 127 -9.54 11.99 -2.13
C ILE A 127 -9.43 13.51 -2.30
N SER A 128 -10.19 14.29 -1.52
CA SER A 128 -10.11 15.76 -1.57
C SER A 128 -8.70 16.26 -1.27
N LEU A 129 -8.05 15.75 -0.21
CA LEU A 129 -6.66 16.11 0.12
C LEU A 129 -5.68 15.72 -0.99
N ALA A 130 -5.87 14.56 -1.63
CA ALA A 130 -5.02 14.11 -2.72
C ALA A 130 -5.18 14.98 -3.98
N ILE A 131 -6.41 15.37 -4.33
CA ILE A 131 -6.68 16.26 -5.47
C ILE A 131 -6.09 17.65 -5.23
N GLU A 132 -6.28 18.20 -4.03
CA GLU A 132 -5.69 19.49 -3.64
C GLU A 132 -4.17 19.46 -3.80
N GLY A 133 -3.52 18.42 -3.27
CA GLY A 133 -2.06 18.26 -3.38
C GLY A 133 -1.55 18.09 -4.82
N ILE A 134 -2.33 17.47 -5.72
CA ILE A 134 -1.99 17.36 -7.14
C ILE A 134 -2.14 18.72 -7.84
N ASN A 135 -3.16 19.49 -7.49
CA ASN A 135 -3.43 20.80 -8.08
C ASN A 135 -2.44 21.88 -7.61
N SER A 136 -1.82 21.71 -6.44
CA SER A 136 -0.85 22.66 -5.88
C SER A 136 0.60 22.44 -6.34
N LEU A 137 0.87 21.48 -7.23
CA LEU A 137 2.24 21.15 -7.64
C LEU A 137 2.85 22.24 -8.53
N ASN A 138 4.06 22.65 -8.17
CA ASN A 138 4.90 23.49 -9.02
C ASN A 138 5.68 22.68 -10.06
N PHE A 139 6.22 23.36 -11.06
CA PHE A 139 7.13 22.74 -12.03
C PHE A 139 8.43 22.31 -11.35
N VAL A 140 8.94 21.14 -11.73
CA VAL A 140 10.24 20.63 -11.27
C VAL A 140 11.35 21.16 -12.15
N ASP A 141 12.32 21.85 -11.56
CA ASP A 141 13.57 22.13 -12.26
C ASP A 141 14.39 20.85 -12.41
N LEU A 142 14.52 20.36 -13.66
CA LEU A 142 15.30 19.16 -13.98
C LEU A 142 16.82 19.33 -13.77
N ASN A 143 17.30 20.56 -13.61
CA ASN A 143 18.68 20.85 -13.21
C ASN A 143 18.89 20.82 -11.69
N SER A 144 17.80 20.80 -10.90
CA SER A 144 17.88 20.59 -9.47
C SER A 144 18.34 19.18 -9.13
N VAL A 145 18.93 19.03 -7.96
CA VAL A 145 19.29 17.73 -7.35
C VAL A 145 18.24 17.25 -6.35
N GLY A 146 17.16 18.01 -6.13
CA GLY A 146 16.19 17.77 -5.06
C GLY A 146 14.76 17.53 -5.55
N LEU A 147 14.09 16.54 -4.97
CA LEU A 147 12.68 16.22 -5.19
C LEU A 147 11.91 16.32 -3.86
N SER A 148 10.76 16.99 -3.87
CA SER A 148 9.89 17.15 -2.71
C SER A 148 8.55 16.47 -2.96
N PHE A 149 8.20 15.53 -2.08
CA PHE A 149 7.04 14.66 -2.19
C PHE A 149 6.02 14.98 -1.11
N ASP A 150 4.74 14.89 -1.48
CA ASP A 150 3.66 14.94 -0.50
C ASP A 150 3.57 13.63 0.30
N SER A 151 2.76 13.63 1.35
CA SER A 151 2.58 12.48 2.26
C SER A 151 2.14 11.19 1.53
N PHE A 152 1.34 11.32 0.46
CA PHE A 152 0.93 10.17 -0.36
C PHE A 152 2.12 9.62 -1.18
N SER A 153 2.89 10.48 -1.83
CA SER A 153 4.05 10.07 -2.61
C SER A 153 5.18 9.54 -1.72
N ALA A 154 5.34 10.12 -0.53
CA ALA A 154 6.25 9.64 0.51
C ALA A 154 5.94 8.20 0.91
N GLY A 155 4.65 7.82 1.01
CA GLY A 155 4.21 6.44 1.22
C GLY A 155 4.79 5.47 0.21
N ILE A 156 4.64 5.78 -1.08
CA ILE A 156 5.19 4.96 -2.17
C ILE A 156 6.73 4.94 -2.10
N LEU A 157 7.37 6.10 -1.94
CA LEU A 157 8.83 6.17 -1.87
C LEU A 157 9.40 5.31 -0.74
N PHE A 158 8.83 5.41 0.46
CA PHE A 158 9.28 4.66 1.62
C PHE A 158 8.97 3.16 1.51
N HIS A 159 7.86 2.81 0.84
CA HIS A 159 7.55 1.43 0.51
C HIS A 159 8.68 0.78 -0.31
N GLU A 160 9.14 1.47 -1.35
CA GLU A 160 10.19 0.97 -2.23
C GLU A 160 11.57 0.97 -1.54
N LEU A 161 11.91 2.05 -0.83
CA LEU A 161 13.24 2.22 -0.24
C LEU A 161 13.43 1.46 1.07
N PHE A 162 12.39 1.27 1.88
CA PHE A 162 12.52 0.68 3.20
C PHE A 162 11.64 -0.57 3.36
N GLY A 163 10.42 -0.56 2.82
CA GLY A 163 9.53 -1.72 2.86
C GLY A 163 10.13 -2.91 2.13
N HIS A 164 10.26 -2.82 0.81
CA HIS A 164 10.79 -3.89 -0.04
C HIS A 164 12.23 -4.31 0.33
N LEU A 165 13.12 -3.36 0.64
CA LEU A 165 14.50 -3.67 1.01
C LEU A 165 14.64 -4.30 2.40
N SER A 166 13.59 -4.27 3.23
CA SER A 166 13.59 -4.92 4.55
C SER A 166 13.06 -6.35 4.51
N GLU A 167 12.49 -6.82 3.41
CA GLU A 167 12.03 -8.20 3.27
C GLU A 167 13.23 -9.15 3.36
N GLY A 168 13.14 -10.18 4.22
CA GLY A 168 14.25 -11.06 4.57
C GLY A 168 14.99 -11.70 3.38
N ASP A 169 14.31 -11.82 2.24
CA ASP A 169 14.83 -12.43 1.00
C ASP A 169 15.78 -11.49 0.22
N VAL A 170 15.95 -10.25 0.65
CA VAL A 170 16.74 -9.21 -0.04
C VAL A 170 18.02 -8.90 0.74
N LYS A 171 19.09 -9.70 0.57
CA LYS A 171 20.27 -9.63 1.44
C LYS A 171 21.23 -8.47 1.18
N ASP A 172 21.52 -8.12 -0.06
CA ASP A 172 22.79 -7.42 -0.33
C ASP A 172 22.71 -5.88 -0.39
N ILE A 173 21.53 -5.30 -0.64
CA ILE A 173 21.42 -3.85 -0.87
C ILE A 173 21.40 -3.05 0.43
N ARG A 174 20.67 -3.54 1.43
CA ARG A 174 20.33 -2.77 2.63
C ARG A 174 21.56 -2.35 3.41
N GLU A 175 22.56 -3.22 3.48
CA GLU A 175 23.77 -3.03 4.27
C GLU A 175 24.70 -1.95 3.70
N SER A 176 24.65 -1.72 2.38
CA SER A 176 25.41 -0.63 1.74
C SER A 176 24.63 0.69 1.69
N PHE A 177 23.32 0.63 1.43
CA PHE A 177 22.49 1.82 1.25
C PHE A 177 22.10 2.53 2.55
N ILE A 178 21.55 1.80 3.54
CA ILE A 178 20.97 2.41 4.74
C ILE A 178 21.99 3.17 5.59
N PRO A 179 23.21 2.65 5.85
CA PRO A 179 24.19 3.37 6.67
C PRO A 179 24.73 4.64 6.01
N ALA A 180 24.80 4.67 4.68
CA ALA A 180 25.32 5.82 3.93
C ALA A 180 24.28 6.94 3.75
N LEU A 181 23.00 6.66 3.96
CA LEU A 181 21.91 7.60 3.74
C LEU A 181 21.79 8.63 4.89
N LYS A 182 21.99 9.91 4.57
CA LYS A 182 21.74 11.00 5.53
C LYS A 182 20.23 11.20 5.72
N ARG A 183 19.77 11.16 6.97
CA ARG A 183 18.34 11.20 7.33
C ARG A 183 18.04 11.83 8.69
N ASN A 184 16.79 12.25 8.90
CA ASN A 184 16.28 12.82 10.16
C ASN A 184 15.08 12.03 10.73
N PHE A 185 14.91 10.76 10.34
CA PHE A 185 13.75 9.97 10.77
C PHE A 185 14.16 8.55 11.10
N ASN A 186 13.39 7.91 11.98
CA ASN A 186 13.28 6.46 12.05
C ASN A 186 12.07 6.00 11.25
N VAL A 187 12.14 4.80 10.66
CA VAL A 187 11.04 4.21 9.90
C VAL A 187 10.74 2.83 10.45
N TYR A 188 9.47 2.59 10.72
CA TYR A 188 8.97 1.38 11.34
C TYR A 188 7.92 0.72 10.47
N ASP A 189 7.95 -0.60 10.40
CA ASP A 189 6.78 -1.39 10.07
C ASP A 189 6.07 -1.77 11.37
N VAL A 190 4.76 -1.53 11.43
CA VAL A 190 3.95 -1.81 12.61
C VAL A 190 2.71 -2.63 12.24
N PRO A 191 2.14 -3.42 13.17
CA PRO A 191 0.82 -4.00 12.96
C PRO A 191 -0.22 -2.89 12.76
N PHE A 192 -1.26 -3.16 11.97
CA PHE A 192 -2.34 -2.19 11.74
C PHE A 192 -3.13 -1.90 13.02
N TYR A 193 -3.23 -2.91 13.89
CA TYR A 193 -3.99 -2.87 15.12
C TYR A 193 -3.21 -3.48 16.28
N PRO A 194 -3.45 -3.05 17.53
CA PRO A 194 -2.87 -3.69 18.71
C PRO A 194 -3.19 -5.19 18.73
N ASN A 195 -2.19 -6.00 19.08
CA ASN A 195 -2.28 -7.46 19.17
C ASN A 195 -2.71 -8.18 17.88
N GLN A 196 -2.59 -7.53 16.70
CA GLN A 196 -2.79 -8.23 15.44
C GLN A 196 -1.77 -9.37 15.31
N GLN A 197 -2.26 -10.54 14.94
CA GLN A 197 -1.43 -11.65 14.51
C GLN A 197 -1.34 -11.66 12.98
N ASP A 198 -0.25 -12.19 12.47
CA ASP A 198 -0.13 -12.50 11.06
C ASP A 198 -0.81 -13.82 10.69
N ASP A 199 -0.65 -14.19 9.43
CA ASP A 199 -1.29 -15.39 8.90
C ASP A 199 -0.64 -16.68 9.46
N ALA A 200 0.55 -16.63 10.07
CA ALA A 200 1.16 -17.72 10.84
C ALA A 200 0.79 -17.71 12.34
N CYS A 201 -0.18 -16.87 12.74
CA CYS A 201 -0.58 -16.66 14.14
C CYS A 201 0.50 -15.98 15.00
N ILE A 202 1.55 -15.42 14.39
CA ILE A 202 2.63 -14.75 15.10
C ILE A 202 2.16 -13.33 15.42
N LYS A 203 2.32 -12.92 16.68
CA LYS A 203 1.91 -11.58 17.13
C LYS A 203 2.83 -10.53 16.49
N GLY A 204 2.24 -9.64 15.71
CA GLY A 204 2.93 -8.50 15.10
C GLY A 204 3.50 -7.56 16.15
N HIS A 205 4.73 -7.10 15.92
CA HIS A 205 5.39 -6.07 16.72
C HIS A 205 5.98 -4.98 15.83
N SER A 206 6.33 -3.85 16.43
CA SER A 206 6.97 -2.75 15.72
C SER A 206 8.41 -3.13 15.37
N VAL A 207 8.77 -3.04 14.09
CA VAL A 207 10.12 -3.34 13.59
C VAL A 207 10.73 -2.06 13.05
N ASN A 208 11.87 -1.64 13.60
CA ASN A 208 12.64 -0.53 13.03
C ASN A 208 13.40 -1.03 11.79
N LEU A 209 12.96 -0.65 10.60
CA LEU A 209 13.47 -1.19 9.33
C LEU A 209 14.91 -0.75 9.01
N LEU A 210 15.40 0.28 9.70
CA LEU A 210 16.77 0.77 9.55
C LEU A 210 17.76 -0.12 10.27
N ASN A 211 17.31 -0.80 11.32
CA ASN A 211 18.16 -1.63 12.18
C ASN A 211 17.86 -3.12 12.00
N SER A 212 16.61 -3.48 11.72
CA SER A 212 16.14 -4.85 11.57
C SER A 212 15.50 -5.11 10.21
N ARG A 213 15.33 -6.39 9.87
CA ARG A 213 14.59 -6.87 8.69
C ARG A 213 13.23 -7.41 9.10
N LEU A 214 12.32 -7.46 8.14
CA LEU A 214 11.10 -8.24 8.25
C LEU A 214 11.45 -9.72 8.04
N ASN A 215 10.91 -10.58 8.89
CA ASN A 215 11.10 -12.02 8.80
C ASN A 215 9.84 -12.76 9.27
N TYR A 216 9.89 -14.09 9.29
CA TYR A 216 8.75 -14.89 9.71
C TYR A 216 8.37 -14.66 11.19
N ASP A 217 9.31 -14.25 12.04
CA ASP A 217 9.06 -13.97 13.45
C ASP A 217 8.57 -12.54 13.73
N THR A 218 8.59 -11.64 12.73
CA THR A 218 8.14 -10.25 12.93
C THR A 218 6.62 -10.09 12.98
N GLY A 219 5.85 -11.14 12.68
CA GLY A 219 4.40 -11.06 12.58
C GLY A 219 3.95 -10.27 11.35
N ASN A 220 4.68 -10.41 10.24
CA ASN A 220 4.42 -9.74 8.96
C ASN A 220 4.31 -10.72 7.79
N LEU A 221 4.02 -11.99 8.11
CA LEU A 221 3.73 -12.98 7.09
C LEU A 221 2.33 -12.77 6.51
N PHE A 222 2.25 -12.72 5.20
CA PHE A 222 1.02 -12.88 4.46
C PHE A 222 1.09 -14.21 3.73
N ILE A 223 0.09 -15.06 3.91
CA ILE A 223 0.04 -16.34 3.23
C ILE A 223 -0.54 -16.10 1.85
N TYR A 224 0.24 -16.42 0.83
CA TYR A 224 -0.17 -16.37 -0.56
C TYR A 224 0.10 -17.70 -1.23
N ILE A 225 -0.67 -18.01 -2.26
CA ILE A 225 -0.50 -19.25 -3.03
C ILE A 225 0.16 -18.88 -4.36
N ASP A 226 1.36 -19.41 -4.56
CA ASP A 226 1.93 -19.49 -5.90
C ASP A 226 1.26 -20.63 -6.66
N ARG A 227 0.59 -20.30 -7.77
CA ARG A 227 -0.06 -21.30 -8.62
C ARG A 227 0.95 -22.08 -9.47
N ASP A 228 2.14 -21.53 -9.67
CA ASP A 228 3.17 -22.09 -10.55
C ASP A 228 4.23 -22.89 -9.77
N ASN A 229 4.26 -22.78 -8.44
CA ASN A 229 5.19 -23.51 -7.58
C ASN A 229 4.43 -24.33 -6.53
N VAL A 230 4.29 -25.64 -6.74
CA VAL A 230 3.50 -26.54 -5.87
C VAL A 230 4.26 -26.93 -4.58
N GLN A 231 5.57 -26.72 -4.50
CA GLN A 231 6.42 -27.24 -3.41
C GLN A 231 6.67 -26.26 -2.26
N ASN A 232 6.65 -24.94 -2.50
CA ASN A 232 6.90 -23.92 -1.47
C ASN A 232 6.03 -22.67 -1.71
N ASN A 233 4.77 -22.71 -1.28
CA ASN A 233 3.74 -21.76 -1.71
C ASN A 233 2.89 -21.17 -0.57
N ILE A 234 3.48 -20.94 0.61
CA ILE A 234 2.65 -20.63 1.78
C ILE A 234 3.01 -19.29 2.42
N GLY A 235 3.97 -18.48 1.94
CA GLY A 235 4.27 -17.26 2.70
C GLY A 235 5.12 -16.22 2.02
N ILE A 236 4.69 -14.97 2.13
CA ILE A 236 5.45 -13.78 1.76
C ILE A 236 5.58 -12.86 2.96
N ILE A 237 6.81 -12.52 3.31
CA ILE A 237 7.07 -11.47 4.28
C ILE A 237 6.80 -10.13 3.58
N ARG A 238 5.90 -9.33 4.15
CA ARG A 238 5.53 -8.04 3.57
C ARG A 238 5.29 -7.01 4.66
N GLN A 239 5.65 -5.77 4.37
CA GLN A 239 5.27 -4.63 5.19
C GLN A 239 3.74 -4.58 5.40
N ARG A 240 3.30 -4.32 6.64
CA ARG A 240 1.93 -3.99 6.99
C ARG A 240 1.69 -2.49 6.91
N LYS A 241 2.24 -1.73 7.86
CA LYS A 241 2.03 -0.29 7.99
C LYS A 241 3.35 0.42 8.23
N LEU A 242 3.77 1.25 7.28
CA LEU A 242 4.94 2.10 7.46
C LEU A 242 4.58 3.37 8.21
N ILE A 243 5.40 3.68 9.22
CA ILE A 243 5.37 4.96 9.94
C ILE A 243 6.79 5.50 9.96
N ALA A 244 6.97 6.78 9.60
CA ALA A 244 8.21 7.48 9.93
C ALA A 244 8.00 8.40 11.12
N THR A 245 8.94 8.35 12.05
CA THR A 245 9.02 9.25 13.20
C THR A 245 10.28 10.09 13.07
N ARG A 246 10.11 11.40 12.96
CA ARG A 246 11.20 12.36 12.89
C ARG A 246 12.00 12.41 14.20
N PHE A 247 13.28 12.74 14.09
CA PHE A 247 14.12 13.22 15.18
C PHE A 247 14.87 14.50 14.73
N GLY A 248 15.21 15.38 15.67
CA GLY A 248 15.85 16.67 15.37
C GLY A 248 14.91 17.67 14.69
N LEU A 249 15.34 18.93 14.49
CA LEU A 249 14.55 19.99 13.85
C LEU A 249 14.32 19.69 12.35
N ALA A 250 13.15 20.05 11.82
CA ALA A 250 12.87 19.98 10.39
C ALA A 250 12.01 21.15 9.94
N GLU A 251 12.15 21.49 8.67
CA GLU A 251 11.36 22.53 8.02
C GLU A 251 10.11 21.95 7.38
N VAL A 252 9.17 22.83 7.05
CA VAL A 252 8.02 22.49 6.22
C VAL A 252 8.48 22.28 4.78
N ILE A 253 8.21 21.10 4.23
CA ILE A 253 8.51 20.72 2.85
C ILE A 253 7.27 20.89 2.00
N ASN A 254 7.33 21.84 1.05
CA ASN A 254 6.32 22.00 0.02
C ASN A 254 6.58 21.03 -1.13
N PRO A 255 5.64 20.13 -1.46
CA PRO A 255 5.80 19.17 -2.55
C PRO A 255 5.92 19.87 -3.91
N ASN A 256 6.80 19.34 -4.76
CA ASN A 256 6.91 19.75 -6.16
C ASN A 256 6.63 18.59 -7.13
N VAL A 257 6.50 17.36 -6.62
CA VAL A 257 6.23 16.16 -7.42
C VAL A 257 5.29 15.20 -6.75
N VAL A 258 4.66 14.38 -7.58
CA VAL A 258 3.87 13.23 -7.15
C VAL A 258 4.43 11.96 -7.74
N ILE A 259 4.52 10.91 -6.93
CA ILE A 259 4.86 9.57 -7.42
C ILE A 259 3.56 8.86 -7.81
N SER A 260 3.47 8.50 -9.09
CA SER A 260 2.34 7.74 -9.65
C SER A 260 2.59 6.24 -9.72
N PHE A 261 3.86 5.84 -9.67
CA PHE A 261 4.33 4.46 -9.62
C PHE A 261 5.72 4.43 -8.98
N GLY A 262 6.00 3.41 -8.18
CA GLY A 262 7.31 3.11 -7.64
C GLY A 262 7.63 1.64 -7.83
N GLY A 263 8.91 1.33 -7.99
CA GLY A 263 9.43 -0.03 -7.99
C GLY A 263 10.92 -0.02 -7.70
N VAL A 264 11.38 -0.89 -6.81
CA VAL A 264 12.82 -1.12 -6.61
C VAL A 264 13.32 -2.32 -7.41
N ASN A 265 14.37 -2.12 -8.21
CA ASN A 265 15.07 -3.20 -8.88
C ASN A 265 16.20 -3.69 -7.97
N ILE A 266 15.98 -4.85 -7.33
CA ILE A 266 16.92 -5.46 -6.40
C ILE A 266 18.18 -5.97 -7.12
N GLN A 267 18.14 -6.31 -8.40
CA GLN A 267 19.34 -6.78 -9.11
C GLN A 267 20.24 -5.60 -9.55
N LYS A 268 19.62 -4.49 -9.94
CA LYS A 268 20.32 -3.30 -10.45
C LYS A 268 20.52 -2.22 -9.39
N HIS A 269 20.14 -2.49 -8.15
CA HIS A 269 20.23 -1.59 -7.00
C HIS A 269 19.71 -0.19 -7.34
N ALA A 270 18.53 -0.13 -7.95
CA ALA A 270 17.98 1.13 -8.48
C ALA A 270 16.51 1.29 -8.14
N LEU A 271 16.15 2.51 -7.75
CA LEU A 271 14.77 2.96 -7.61
C LEU A 271 14.25 3.41 -8.97
N HIS A 272 13.10 2.88 -9.37
CA HIS A 272 12.33 3.35 -10.51
C HIS A 272 11.08 4.06 -10.00
N ILE A 273 10.93 5.34 -10.32
CA ILE A 273 9.75 6.13 -9.97
C ILE A 273 9.19 6.83 -11.21
N ARG A 274 7.87 6.79 -11.35
CA ARG A 274 7.14 7.59 -12.35
C ARG A 274 6.55 8.80 -11.69
N LEU A 275 7.05 9.97 -12.04
CA LEU A 275 6.56 11.25 -11.54
C LEU A 275 5.35 11.73 -12.35
N GLY A 276 4.31 12.16 -11.66
CA GLY A 276 3.22 12.95 -12.22
C GLY A 276 3.56 14.44 -12.14
N LEU A 277 3.49 15.13 -13.28
CA LEU A 277 3.82 16.55 -13.42
C LEU A 277 2.70 17.23 -14.21
N GLN A 278 2.24 18.41 -13.79
CA GLN A 278 1.11 19.10 -14.43
C GLN A 278 1.27 19.31 -15.95
N LYS A 279 2.50 19.54 -16.44
CA LYS A 279 2.78 19.80 -17.88
C LYS A 279 3.26 18.57 -18.65
N ILE A 280 4.16 17.80 -18.07
CA ILE A 280 4.82 16.66 -18.74
C ILE A 280 3.94 15.39 -18.66
N LYS A 281 2.85 15.43 -17.89
CA LYS A 281 1.93 14.33 -17.55
C LYS A 281 2.64 13.20 -16.79
N LYS A 282 3.75 12.66 -17.31
CA LYS A 282 4.54 11.55 -16.74
C LYS A 282 6.04 11.70 -17.05
N LEU A 283 6.90 11.50 -16.05
CA LEU A 283 8.36 11.43 -16.21
C LEU A 283 8.88 10.19 -15.47
N ASP A 284 9.51 9.27 -16.17
CA ASP A 284 10.11 8.08 -15.58
C ASP A 284 11.57 8.37 -15.18
N LEU A 285 11.90 8.09 -13.92
CA LEU A 285 13.25 8.23 -13.37
C LEU A 285 13.78 6.89 -12.89
N LYS A 286 15.01 6.57 -13.26
CA LYS A 286 15.75 5.42 -12.75
C LYS A 286 16.98 5.91 -11.99
N ILE A 287 16.90 5.84 -10.67
CA ILE A 287 17.87 6.41 -9.73
C ILE A 287 18.63 5.26 -9.06
N PRO A 288 19.94 5.09 -9.30
CA PRO A 288 20.77 4.17 -8.50
C PRO A 288 20.62 4.50 -7.01
N LEU A 289 20.45 3.49 -6.16
CA LEU A 289 20.25 3.71 -4.72
C LEU A 289 21.44 4.44 -4.08
N GLU A 290 22.65 4.17 -4.55
CA GLU A 290 23.86 4.87 -4.13
C GLU A 290 23.85 6.37 -4.45
N ASP A 291 23.08 6.82 -5.44
CA ASP A 291 22.97 8.22 -5.84
C ASP A 291 21.95 9.02 -5.03
N ILE A 292 21.16 8.34 -4.18
CA ILE A 292 20.29 8.98 -3.19
C ILE A 292 21.14 9.35 -1.98
N LYS A 293 21.47 10.64 -1.86
CA LYS A 293 22.38 11.15 -0.83
C LYS A 293 21.67 11.39 0.50
N GLU A 294 20.49 12.02 0.44
CA GLU A 294 19.76 12.45 1.65
C GLU A 294 18.26 12.21 1.47
N VAL A 295 17.58 11.77 2.53
CA VAL A 295 16.12 11.74 2.61
C VAL A 295 15.71 12.34 3.95
N TYR A 296 14.82 13.33 3.94
CA TYR A 296 14.29 13.95 5.16
C TYR A 296 12.77 13.96 5.17
N THR A 297 12.21 13.76 6.36
CA THR A 297 10.80 13.99 6.64
C THR A 297 10.58 15.42 7.11
N SER A 298 9.49 16.02 6.64
CA SER A 298 9.00 17.35 6.99
C SER A 298 8.43 17.43 8.42
N ASP A 299 8.19 18.65 8.88
CA ASP A 299 7.34 18.93 10.06
C ASP A 299 5.82 18.95 9.74
N ASN A 300 5.42 18.75 8.48
CA ASN A 300 4.01 18.60 8.13
C ASN A 300 3.37 17.42 8.89
N SER A 301 2.11 17.57 9.30
CA SER A 301 1.32 16.47 9.85
C SER A 301 1.24 15.30 8.86
N PRO A 302 1.54 14.05 9.30
CA PRO A 302 1.49 12.90 8.42
C PRO A 302 0.05 12.54 8.02
N ILE A 303 -0.14 12.16 6.76
CA ILE A 303 -1.41 11.61 6.27
C ILE A 303 -1.34 10.09 6.35
N GLU A 304 -2.40 9.48 6.89
CA GLU A 304 -2.57 8.03 6.87
C GLU A 304 -3.46 7.60 5.71
N TYR A 305 -2.97 6.66 4.90
CA TYR A 305 -3.73 6.04 3.83
C TYR A 305 -3.27 4.60 3.59
N SER A 306 -4.02 3.87 2.79
CA SER A 306 -3.72 2.48 2.41
C SER A 306 -3.73 2.31 0.90
N THR A 307 -3.02 1.30 0.42
CA THR A 307 -3.08 0.83 -0.96
C THR A 307 -3.02 -0.69 -0.98
N ILE A 308 -3.31 -1.25 -2.14
CA ILE A 308 -2.96 -2.62 -2.43
C ILE A 308 -1.58 -2.64 -3.05
N CYS A 309 -0.72 -3.48 -2.52
CA CYS A 309 0.48 -3.90 -3.19
C CYS A 309 0.28 -5.30 -3.76
N GLN A 310 0.56 -5.45 -5.05
CA GLN A 310 0.47 -6.72 -5.74
C GLN A 310 1.87 -7.31 -5.91
N LYS A 311 2.09 -8.46 -5.28
CA LYS A 311 3.25 -9.33 -5.53
C LYS A 311 2.69 -10.68 -5.93
N ILE A 312 3.20 -11.25 -7.03
CA ILE A 312 2.85 -12.54 -7.65
C ILE A 312 1.52 -13.14 -7.12
N SER A 313 0.43 -12.93 -7.87
CA SER A 313 -0.89 -13.56 -7.63
C SER A 313 -1.60 -13.26 -6.30
N TYR A 314 -1.07 -12.37 -5.44
CA TYR A 314 -1.70 -12.02 -4.16
C TYR A 314 -1.70 -10.51 -3.86
N PRO A 315 -2.88 -9.87 -3.83
CA PRO A 315 -3.00 -8.49 -3.38
C PRO A 315 -2.94 -8.41 -1.85
N ALA A 316 -1.99 -7.66 -1.32
CA ALA A 316 -1.90 -7.35 0.10
C ALA A 316 -2.20 -5.87 0.36
N VAL A 317 -3.07 -5.59 1.32
CA VAL A 317 -3.34 -4.21 1.74
C VAL A 317 -2.23 -3.75 2.67
N VAL A 318 -1.53 -2.69 2.26
CA VAL A 318 -0.48 -2.02 3.02
C VAL A 318 -0.93 -0.60 3.37
N SER A 319 -0.47 -0.07 4.51
CA SER A 319 -0.77 1.30 4.93
C SER A 319 0.49 2.12 5.13
N PHE A 320 0.33 3.42 5.08
CA PHE A 320 1.38 4.41 5.26
C PHE A 320 0.86 5.50 6.17
N LYS A 321 1.71 5.98 7.08
CA LYS A 321 1.49 7.20 7.84
C LYS A 321 2.80 7.99 7.84
N LEU A 322 2.92 8.85 6.84
CA LEU A 322 4.16 9.55 6.53
C LEU A 322 3.88 11.04 6.31
N PRO A 323 4.77 11.94 6.76
CA PRO A 323 4.72 13.35 6.40
C PRO A 323 5.27 13.55 4.99
N ASN A 324 5.29 14.80 4.54
CA ASN A 324 5.99 15.17 3.31
C ASN A 324 7.49 14.84 3.42
N VAL A 325 8.12 14.57 2.28
CA VAL A 325 9.51 14.09 2.23
C VAL A 325 10.30 14.87 1.19
N TYR A 326 11.56 15.16 1.49
CA TYR A 326 12.55 15.65 0.53
C TYR A 326 13.60 14.57 0.27
N MET A 327 13.97 14.38 -0.98
CA MET A 327 15.05 13.50 -1.42
C MET A 327 16.08 14.30 -2.21
N ARG A 328 17.35 14.20 -1.80
CA ARG A 328 18.49 14.81 -2.49
C ARG A 328 19.31 13.75 -3.21
N LEU A 329 19.57 13.99 -4.49
CA LEU A 329 20.38 13.15 -5.36
C LEU A 329 21.82 13.69 -5.47
N LYS A 330 22.76 12.85 -5.90
CA LYS A 330 24.15 13.27 -6.16
C LYS A 330 24.31 14.14 -7.41
N ARG A 331 23.47 13.90 -8.41
CA ARG A 331 23.45 14.58 -9.72
C ARG A 331 22.09 15.22 -9.99
N PRO A 332 22.00 16.18 -10.92
CA PRO A 332 20.73 16.75 -11.35
C PRO A 332 19.72 15.70 -11.82
N ILE A 333 18.43 15.95 -11.60
CA ILE A 333 17.32 15.03 -11.93
C ILE A 333 17.38 14.56 -13.39
N LYS A 334 17.76 15.43 -14.33
CA LYS A 334 17.87 15.11 -15.76
C LYS A 334 18.77 13.92 -16.10
N PHE A 335 19.74 13.59 -15.25
CA PHE A 335 20.65 12.44 -15.46
C PHE A 335 20.00 11.08 -15.20
N TYR A 336 18.86 11.06 -14.51
CA TYR A 336 18.15 9.83 -14.17
C TYR A 336 16.90 9.62 -15.03
N ILE A 337 16.61 10.53 -15.96
CA ILE A 337 15.50 10.39 -16.90
C ILE A 337 15.77 9.18 -17.79
N GLN A 338 14.78 8.30 -17.89
CA GLN A 338 14.84 7.11 -18.74
C GLN A 338 14.19 7.35 -20.10
#